data_AF-A0A258NPP3-F1
#
_entry.id   AF-A0A258NPP3-F1
#
_cell.length_a   1.000
_cell.length_b   1.000
_cell.length_c   1.000
_cell.angle_alpha   90.00
_cell.angle_beta   90.00
_cell.angle_gamma   90.00
#
_symmetry.space_group_name_H-M   'P 1'
#
loop_
_entity.id
_entity.type
_entity.pdbx_description
1 polymer ?
#
loop_
_entity_poly.entity_id
_entity_poly.type
_entity_poly.pdbx_seq_one_letter_code
_entity_poly.pdbx_strand_id
1 'polypeptide(L)'
;MLDLSTAHLKPETRTLLTQDLVDGALIYPKGPWGWFVHVPTETDGLTISDEVPADLKACIQYAQRHQQNWLMLDCDGTVASELPVYGDVEEAPVAIAVATSSGGRQVARTHAQQANSNPVRVTAQAAHTPRPD
;
A
#
# COMPACT_ATOMS: atom_id res chain seq x y z
N MET A 1 22.36 -7.44 -1.12
CA MET A 1 20.95 -7.09 -1.37
C MET A 1 20.21 -8.39 -1.63
N LEU A 2 19.06 -8.60 -0.98
CA LEU A 2 18.18 -9.73 -1.24
C LEU A 2 17.16 -9.36 -2.31
N ASP A 3 16.86 -10.28 -3.22
CA ASP A 3 15.79 -10.15 -4.20
C ASP A 3 14.61 -11.06 -3.83
N LEU A 4 13.41 -10.49 -3.70
CA LEU A 4 12.16 -11.20 -3.40
C LEU A 4 11.04 -10.78 -4.33
N SER A 5 10.13 -11.70 -4.61
CA SER A 5 8.94 -11.40 -5.39
C SER A 5 7.97 -10.47 -4.65
N THR A 6 7.35 -9.53 -5.36
CA THR A 6 6.20 -8.76 -4.85
C THR A 6 4.98 -9.62 -4.56
N ALA A 7 4.99 -10.91 -4.94
CA ALA A 7 4.00 -11.90 -4.55
C ALA A 7 3.93 -12.14 -3.02
N HIS A 8 4.97 -11.76 -2.27
CA HIS A 8 4.97 -11.79 -0.80
C HIS A 8 4.27 -10.61 -0.15
N LEU A 9 3.78 -9.66 -0.95
CA LEU A 9 2.99 -8.52 -0.49
C LEU A 9 1.52 -8.76 -0.80
N LYS A 10 0.66 -8.37 0.12
CA LYS A 10 -0.77 -8.28 -0.11
C LYS A 10 -1.09 -7.19 -1.14
N PRO A 11 -2.18 -7.31 -1.90
CA PRO A 11 -2.62 -6.26 -2.83
C PRO A 11 -2.77 -4.88 -2.16
N GLU A 12 -3.25 -4.84 -0.91
CA GLU A 12 -3.41 -3.58 -0.17
C GLU A 12 -2.05 -2.97 0.16
N THR A 13 -1.07 -3.78 0.58
CA THR A 13 0.29 -3.32 0.86
C THR A 13 0.97 -2.80 -0.41
N ARG A 14 0.81 -3.48 -1.55
CA ARG A 14 1.29 -2.98 -2.86
C ARG A 14 0.67 -1.63 -3.20
N THR A 15 -0.63 -1.47 -2.94
CA THR A 15 -1.34 -0.20 -3.17
C THR A 15 -0.78 0.92 -2.30
N LEU A 16 -0.55 0.67 -1.00
CA LEU A 16 0.06 1.65 -0.09
C LEU A 16 1.46 2.05 -0.55
N LEU A 17 2.27 1.09 -1.02
CA LEU A 17 3.62 1.34 -1.54
C LEU A 17 3.58 2.15 -2.85
N THR A 18 2.62 1.89 -3.74
CA THR A 18 2.42 2.70 -4.96
C THR A 18 2.01 4.13 -4.65
N GLN A 19 1.24 4.33 -3.57
CA GLN A 19 0.74 5.63 -3.15
C GLN A 19 1.70 6.39 -2.22
N ASP A 20 2.85 5.79 -1.89
CA ASP A 20 3.83 6.34 -0.93
C ASP A 20 3.21 6.64 0.45
N LEU A 21 2.38 5.70 0.94
CA LEU A 21 1.62 5.81 2.20
C LEU A 21 2.13 4.86 3.30
N VAL A 22 3.30 4.25 3.11
CA VAL A 22 3.92 3.38 4.13
C VAL A 22 4.93 4.19 4.92
N ASP A 23 4.55 4.57 6.14
CA ASP A 23 5.45 5.22 7.08
C ASP A 23 6.30 4.20 7.86
N GLY A 24 7.45 4.64 8.37
CA GLY A 24 8.27 3.84 9.28
C GLY A 24 9.21 2.82 8.63
N ALA A 25 9.41 2.91 7.31
CA ALA A 25 10.46 2.22 6.56
C ALA A 25 11.02 3.14 5.46
N LEU A 26 12.30 2.96 5.10
CA LEU A 26 12.90 3.69 3.97
C LEU A 26 12.67 2.87 2.69
N ILE A 27 11.81 3.40 1.82
CA ILE A 27 11.33 2.72 0.61
C ILE A 27 11.58 3.63 -0.59
N TYR A 28 12.06 3.06 -1.69
CA TYR A 28 12.27 3.77 -2.95
C TYR A 28 11.61 3.01 -4.11
N PRO A 29 10.77 3.65 -4.94
CA PRO A 29 10.14 2.97 -6.06
C PRO A 29 11.16 2.60 -7.15
N LYS A 30 11.05 1.36 -7.65
CA LYS A 30 11.80 0.84 -8.81
C LYS A 30 10.93 0.91 -10.07
N GLY A 31 10.34 2.09 -10.31
CA GLY A 31 9.36 2.29 -11.37
C GLY A 31 8.12 1.40 -11.18
N PRO A 32 7.54 0.83 -12.26
CA PRO A 32 6.33 0.00 -12.16
C PRO A 32 6.59 -1.44 -11.70
N TRP A 33 7.87 -1.82 -11.54
CA TRP A 33 8.25 -3.22 -11.37
C TRP A 33 8.36 -3.64 -9.89
N GLY A 34 8.55 -2.68 -8.99
CA GLY A 34 8.86 -3.02 -7.61
C GLY A 34 9.39 -1.88 -6.76
N TRP A 35 10.07 -2.24 -5.67
CA TRP A 35 10.60 -1.29 -4.68
C TRP A 35 11.95 -1.74 -4.11
N PHE A 36 12.79 -0.78 -3.76
CA PHE A 36 13.94 -0.99 -2.88
C PHE A 36 13.55 -0.61 -1.46
N VAL A 37 13.87 -1.47 -0.50
CA VAL A 37 13.57 -1.28 0.92
C VAL A 37 14.86 -1.41 1.71
N HIS A 38 15.16 -0.39 2.51
CA HIS A 38 16.27 -0.47 3.45
C HIS A 38 15.94 -1.51 4.53
N VAL A 39 16.92 -2.34 4.87
CA VAL A 39 16.80 -3.33 5.92
C VAL A 39 17.63 -2.85 7.10
N PRO A 40 16.99 -2.38 8.19
CA PRO A 40 17.71 -1.97 9.38
C PRO A 40 18.54 -3.10 9.95
N THR A 41 19.75 -2.76 10.37
CA THR A 41 20.78 -3.62 10.95
C THR A 41 21.03 -3.17 12.39
N GLU A 42 21.58 -4.03 13.23
CA GLU A 42 21.92 -3.62 14.62
C GLU A 42 22.86 -2.40 14.68
N THR A 43 23.69 -2.22 13.65
CA THR A 43 24.68 -1.15 13.57
C THR A 43 24.13 0.22 13.20
N ASP A 44 22.98 0.30 12.53
CA ASP A 44 22.39 1.59 12.14
C ASP A 44 21.50 2.19 13.23
N GLY A 45 21.18 1.43 14.28
CA GLY A 45 20.34 1.87 15.39
C GLY A 45 18.91 2.19 14.97
N LEU A 46 18.49 1.76 13.77
CA LEU A 46 17.14 1.97 13.26
C LEU A 46 16.28 0.75 13.56
N THR A 47 14.99 0.99 13.76
CA THR A 47 13.99 -0.07 13.94
C THR A 47 12.82 0.17 13.00
N ILE A 48 12.16 -0.90 12.59
CA ILE A 48 10.97 -0.84 11.74
C ILE A 48 9.79 -0.45 12.64
N SER A 49 9.00 0.54 12.21
CA SER A 49 7.80 0.96 12.95
C SER A 49 6.76 -0.17 13.05
N ASP A 50 5.94 -0.11 14.10
CA ASP A 50 4.78 -0.98 14.24
C ASP A 50 3.70 -0.74 13.18
N GLU A 51 3.71 0.44 12.55
CA GLU A 51 2.78 0.84 11.50
C GLU A 51 3.07 0.18 10.15
N VAL A 52 4.27 -0.40 9.97
CA VAL A 52 4.63 -1.10 8.73
C VAL A 52 3.77 -2.35 8.56
N PRO A 53 3.13 -2.55 7.39
CA PRO A 53 2.31 -3.72 7.10
C PRO A 53 3.04 -5.03 7.42
N ALA A 54 2.32 -5.98 8.02
CA ALA A 54 2.92 -7.19 8.58
C ALA A 54 3.61 -8.08 7.54
N ASP A 55 3.09 -8.12 6.31
CA ASP A 55 3.67 -8.82 5.17
C ASP A 55 4.98 -8.17 4.69
N LEU A 56 5.02 -6.85 4.59
CA LEU A 56 6.26 -6.12 4.31
C LEU A 56 7.28 -6.31 5.43
N LYS A 57 6.84 -6.23 6.70
CA LYS A 57 7.69 -6.47 7.87
C LYS A 57 8.29 -7.89 7.85
N ALA A 58 7.51 -8.90 7.47
CA ALA A 58 7.99 -10.26 7.32
C ALA A 58 9.08 -10.38 6.23
N CYS A 59 8.94 -9.67 5.10
CA CYS A 59 9.96 -9.62 4.05
C CYS A 59 11.25 -8.94 4.56
N ILE A 60 11.14 -7.84 5.30
CA ILE A 60 12.31 -7.15 5.88
C ILE A 60 12.99 -8.04 6.92
N GLN A 61 12.23 -8.67 7.81
CA GLN A 61 12.77 -9.61 8.81
C GLN A 61 13.44 -10.83 8.15
N TYR A 62 12.88 -11.33 7.04
CA TYR A 62 13.53 -12.35 6.24
C TYR A 62 14.89 -11.86 5.74
N ALA A 63 14.96 -10.67 5.15
CA ALA A 63 16.22 -10.07 4.72
C ALA A 63 17.22 -9.86 5.87
N GLN A 64 16.75 -9.49 7.08
CA GLN A 64 17.58 -9.38 8.29
C GLN A 64 18.19 -10.73 8.68
N ARG A 65 17.41 -11.83 8.66
CA ARG A 65 17.92 -13.19 8.93
C ARG A 65 19.00 -13.62 7.93
N HIS A 66 18.94 -13.11 6.71
CA HIS A 66 19.95 -13.31 5.67
C HIS A 66 21.09 -12.26 5.69
N GLN A 67 21.15 -11.42 6.72
CA GLN A 67 22.19 -10.40 6.92
C GLN A 67 22.34 -9.46 5.71
N GLN A 68 21.21 -9.06 5.13
CA GLN A 68 21.17 -8.13 4.00
C GLN A 68 20.73 -6.75 4.48
N ASN A 69 21.35 -5.70 3.93
CA ASN A 69 21.05 -4.30 4.28
C ASN A 69 20.05 -3.66 3.31
N TRP A 70 19.76 -4.35 2.21
CA TRP A 70 18.82 -3.92 1.17
C TRP A 70 18.00 -5.09 0.70
N LEU A 71 16.70 -4.85 0.54
CA LEU A 71 15.73 -5.73 -0.05
C LEU A 71 15.23 -5.09 -1.36
N MET A 72 15.26 -5.85 -2.45
CA MET A 72 14.58 -5.53 -3.70
C MET A 72 13.33 -6.40 -3.79
N LEU A 73 12.17 -5.76 -3.85
CA LEU A 73 10.91 -6.41 -4.12
C LEU A 73 10.61 -6.23 -5.61
N ASP A 74 10.71 -7.29 -6.41
CA ASP A 74 10.51 -7.25 -7.87
C ASP A 74 9.34 -8.13 -8.30
N CYS A 75 8.65 -7.76 -9.38
CA CYS A 75 7.50 -8.52 -9.88
C CYS A 75 7.86 -9.93 -10.37
N ASP A 76 9.10 -10.12 -10.81
CA ASP A 76 9.70 -11.38 -11.26
C ASP A 76 10.79 -11.90 -10.29
N GLY A 77 10.87 -11.31 -9.10
CA GLY A 77 11.84 -11.68 -8.08
C GLY A 77 11.62 -13.09 -7.51
N THR A 78 12.54 -13.53 -6.66
CA THR A 78 12.51 -14.88 -6.09
C THR A 78 11.33 -15.07 -5.12
N VAL A 79 10.53 -16.12 -5.32
CA VAL A 79 9.50 -16.54 -4.35
C VAL A 79 10.13 -17.41 -3.27
N ALA A 80 10.31 -16.85 -2.07
CA ALA A 80 10.87 -17.55 -0.92
C ALA A 80 9.83 -18.49 -0.29
N SER A 81 10.15 -19.78 -0.18
CA SER A 81 9.27 -20.80 0.39
C SER A 81 8.88 -20.58 1.86
N GLU A 82 9.64 -19.77 2.60
CA GLU A 82 9.39 -19.43 4.01
C GLU A 82 8.43 -18.25 4.20
N LEU A 83 8.10 -17.53 3.13
CA LEU A 83 7.25 -16.36 3.17
C LEU A 83 5.87 -16.67 2.55
N PRO A 84 4.77 -16.13 3.10
CA PRO A 84 3.44 -16.29 2.51
C PRO A 84 3.40 -15.68 1.11
N VAL A 85 2.58 -16.26 0.24
CA VAL A 85 2.28 -15.71 -1.09
C VAL A 85 0.83 -15.25 -1.11
N TYR A 86 0.61 -14.04 -1.63
CA TYR A 86 -0.71 -13.44 -1.75
C TYR A 86 -1.05 -13.28 -3.24
N GLY A 87 -2.07 -14.00 -3.68
CA GLY A 87 -2.62 -13.85 -5.03
C GLY A 87 -3.42 -12.56 -5.16
N ASP A 88 -3.48 -12.03 -6.38
CA ASP A 88 -4.49 -11.04 -6.73
C ASP A 88 -5.83 -11.78 -6.84
N VAL A 89 -6.72 -11.54 -5.89
CA VAL A 89 -8.12 -11.93 -6.08
C VAL A 89 -8.70 -11.01 -7.15
N GLU A 90 -8.84 -11.51 -8.38
CA GLU A 90 -9.86 -10.97 -9.26
C GLU A 90 -11.18 -11.10 -8.50
N GLU A 91 -11.76 -9.98 -8.06
CA GLU A 91 -13.14 -10.01 -7.60
C GLU A 91 -13.98 -10.58 -8.75
N ALA A 92 -14.45 -11.81 -8.59
CA ALA A 92 -15.43 -12.39 -9.49
C ALA A 92 -16.59 -11.41 -9.61
N PRO A 93 -17.13 -11.14 -10.81
CA PRO A 93 -18.19 -10.16 -10.98
C PRO A 93 -19.35 -10.53 -10.05
N VAL A 94 -19.66 -9.63 -9.12
CA VAL A 94 -20.83 -9.75 -8.25
C VAL A 94 -22.04 -9.89 -9.16
N ALA A 95 -22.57 -11.11 -9.28
CA ALA A 95 -23.81 -11.35 -9.98
C ALA A 95 -24.92 -10.62 -9.21
N ILE A 96 -25.28 -9.43 -9.68
CA ILE A 96 -26.47 -8.73 -9.21
C ILE A 96 -27.65 -9.60 -9.65
N ALA A 97 -28.17 -10.41 -8.73
CA ALA A 97 -29.42 -11.12 -8.91
C ALA A 97 -30.53 -10.06 -9.01
N VAL A 98 -30.94 -9.75 -10.24
CA VAL A 98 -32.13 -8.94 -10.50
C VAL A 98 -33.33 -9.78 -10.06
N ALA A 99 -33.81 -9.53 -8.84
CA ALA A 99 -35.10 -10.02 -8.40
C ALA A 99 -36.19 -9.30 -9.21
N THR A 100 -36.75 -9.97 -10.23
CA THR A 100 -37.98 -9.52 -10.88
C THR A 100 -39.15 -9.81 -9.95
N SER A 101 -39.41 -8.93 -8.98
CA SER A 101 -40.69 -8.94 -8.27
C SER A 101 -41.75 -8.30 -9.16
N SER A 102 -42.54 -9.15 -9.82
CA SER A 102 -43.82 -8.77 -10.40
C SER A 102 -44.80 -8.37 -9.29
N GLY A 103 -45.28 -7.14 -9.34
CA GLY A 103 -46.58 -6.76 -8.75
C GLY A 103 -46.52 -5.70 -7.65
N GLY A 104 -47.36 -4.67 -7.80
CA GLY A 104 -47.83 -3.87 -6.67
C GLY A 104 -47.52 -2.38 -6.73
N ARG A 105 -48.36 -1.64 -7.44
CA ARG A 105 -48.48 -0.18 -7.40
C ARG A 105 -48.78 0.33 -5.99
N GLN A 106 -47.96 1.22 -5.43
CA GLN A 106 -48.48 2.30 -4.57
C GLN A 106 -47.55 3.52 -4.51
N VAL A 107 -48.22 4.67 -4.59
CA VAL A 107 -47.73 6.06 -4.60
C VAL A 107 -47.54 6.57 -3.18
N ALA A 108 -46.47 7.31 -2.90
CA ALA A 108 -46.48 8.51 -2.05
C ALA A 108 -45.12 9.24 -2.09
N ARG A 109 -45.20 10.57 -2.30
CA ARG A 109 -44.17 11.60 -2.12
C ARG A 109 -43.73 11.61 -0.63
N THR A 110 -42.56 12.09 -0.18
CA THR A 110 -42.11 13.50 -0.22
C THR A 110 -40.71 13.63 0.43
N HIS A 111 -39.86 14.47 -0.16
CA HIS A 111 -38.67 15.21 0.32
C HIS A 111 -37.93 14.85 1.63
N ALA A 112 -36.65 14.49 1.47
CA ALA A 112 -35.46 15.09 2.10
C ALA A 112 -34.28 14.66 1.20
N GLN A 113 -33.27 15.44 0.79
CA GLN A 113 -32.47 16.44 1.49
C GLN A 113 -31.61 17.10 0.39
N GLN A 114 -31.47 18.42 0.37
CA GLN A 114 -30.59 19.12 -0.58
C GLN A 114 -29.61 20.00 0.18
N ALA A 115 -28.34 19.90 -0.26
CA ALA A 115 -27.31 20.94 -0.29
C ALA A 115 -26.75 21.46 1.04
N ASN A 116 -25.49 21.83 1.20
CA ASN A 116 -24.26 21.77 0.38
C ASN A 116 -23.14 22.38 1.26
N SER A 117 -21.89 22.20 0.84
CA SER A 117 -20.75 23.12 1.06
C SER A 117 -19.93 22.93 2.35
N ASN A 118 -18.68 22.45 2.22
CA ASN A 118 -17.48 23.30 2.26
C ASN A 118 -16.18 22.46 2.09
N PRO A 119 -15.30 22.72 1.09
CA PRO A 119 -13.91 22.30 1.16
C PRO A 119 -13.01 23.50 1.50
N VAL A 120 -12.40 23.51 2.68
CA VAL A 120 -11.31 24.46 2.99
C VAL A 120 -10.02 23.89 2.42
N ARG A 121 -9.56 24.50 1.31
CA ARG A 121 -8.16 24.43 0.86
C ARG A 121 -7.29 25.22 1.83
N VAL A 122 -6.30 24.59 2.43
CA VAL A 122 -5.15 25.30 3.01
C VAL A 122 -3.97 25.11 2.08
N THR A 123 -3.64 26.16 1.35
CA THR A 123 -2.37 26.33 0.64
C THR A 123 -1.29 26.71 1.65
N ALA A 124 -0.31 25.84 1.86
CA ALA A 124 0.94 26.21 2.54
C ALA A 124 1.97 26.62 1.49
N GLN A 125 2.37 27.89 1.56
CA GLN A 125 3.31 28.58 0.70
C GLN A 125 4.73 28.30 1.23
N ALA A 126 5.57 27.60 0.47
CA ALA A 126 6.95 27.36 0.85
C ALA A 126 7.79 28.64 0.62
N ALA A 127 8.36 29.16 1.71
CA ALA A 127 9.30 30.26 1.69
C ALA A 127 10.66 29.79 1.12
N HIS A 128 11.10 30.45 0.06
CA HIS A 128 12.43 30.29 -0.53
C HIS A 128 13.40 31.20 0.22
N THR A 129 14.39 30.61 0.91
CA THR A 129 15.53 31.35 1.47
C THR A 129 16.77 30.96 0.66
N PRO A 130 17.50 31.90 0.04
CA PRO A 130 18.77 31.58 -0.60
C PRO A 130 19.88 31.40 0.43
N ARG A 131 20.74 30.40 0.21
CA ARG A 131 22.03 30.21 0.91
C ARG A 131 23.02 31.30 0.47
N PRO A 132 23.86 31.82 1.37
CA PRO A 132 25.00 32.66 1.01
C PRO A 132 26.22 31.81 0.60
N ASP A 133 26.94 32.30 -0.41
CA ASP A 133 28.38 32.05 -0.63
C ASP A 133 29.17 33.27 -0.11
#